data_AF-A0A7K4GWT8-F1
#
_entry.id   AF-A0A7K4GWT8-F1
#
_cell.length_a   1.000
_cell.length_b   1.000
_cell.length_c   1.000
_cell.angle_alpha   90.00
_cell.angle_beta   90.00
_cell.angle_gamma   90.00
#
_symmetry.space_group_name_H-M   'P 1'
#
loop_
_entity.id
_entity.type
_entity.pdbx_description
1 polymer ?
#
loop_
_entity_poly.entity_id
_entity_poly.type
_entity_poly.pdbx_seq_one_letter_code
_entity_poly.pdbx_strand_id
1 'polypeptide(L)'
;MNVNNDILVIGHTGAKSMTPENSLKSFQKAIELKADFIEFDLRLSKDGEFIIMHDENLLDITGHNALVYEMTLRELKQLDIGEGEKIPTLTELIKITKGKIKLLTDIKVWGFTQDLVNILRKNDLIESSIVSCFEI
;
A
#
# COMPACT_ATOMS: atom_id res chain seq x y z
N MET A 1 5.31 -9.60 19.90
CA MET A 1 5.25 -8.78 21.13
C MET A 1 3.78 -8.52 21.40
N ASN A 2 3.23 -8.97 22.53
CA ASN A 2 1.88 -8.57 22.95
C ASN A 2 2.05 -7.30 23.77
N VAL A 3 2.06 -6.14 23.10
CA VAL A 3 1.71 -4.90 23.78
C VAL A 3 0.25 -5.03 24.22
N ASN A 4 -0.08 -4.50 25.40
CA ASN A 4 -1.44 -4.51 25.95
C ASN A 4 -2.49 -4.22 24.87
N ASN A 5 -3.66 -4.86 24.97
CA ASN A 5 -4.84 -4.66 24.10
C ASN A 5 -5.37 -3.20 24.00
N ASP A 6 -4.68 -2.24 24.63
CA ASP A 6 -5.01 -0.82 24.64
C ASP A 6 -4.22 -0.01 23.59
N ILE A 7 -3.16 -0.58 22.99
CA ILE A 7 -2.31 0.13 22.01
C ILE A 7 -2.29 -0.65 20.70
N LEU A 8 -2.68 0.03 19.62
CA LEU A 8 -2.61 -0.51 18.26
C LEU A 8 -1.19 -0.41 17.70
N VAL A 9 -0.68 -1.50 17.15
CA VAL A 9 0.58 -1.55 16.41
C VAL A 9 0.31 -1.46 14.92
N ILE A 10 0.91 -0.46 14.28
CA ILE A 10 0.77 -0.21 12.85
C ILE A 10 2.12 -0.46 12.18
N GLY A 11 2.15 -1.39 11.21
CA GLY A 11 3.28 -1.57 10.32
C GLY A 11 3.34 -0.44 9.29
N HIS A 12 4.08 0.62 9.58
CA HIS A 12 4.33 1.75 8.67
C HIS A 12 4.99 1.25 7.37
N THR A 13 4.30 1.40 6.24
CA THR A 13 4.64 0.80 4.93
C THR A 13 4.97 -0.70 5.02
N GLY A 14 4.28 -1.41 5.91
CA GLY A 14 4.54 -2.80 6.33
C GLY A 14 5.63 -2.95 7.40
N ALA A 15 6.56 -3.89 7.23
CA ALA A 15 7.71 -4.11 8.12
C ALA A 15 9.01 -3.55 7.52
N LYS A 16 9.00 -2.27 7.13
CA LYS A 16 10.06 -1.62 6.32
C LYS A 16 11.49 -1.70 6.87
N SER A 17 11.65 -1.92 8.17
CA SER A 17 12.97 -2.12 8.79
C SER A 17 13.60 -3.46 8.44
N MET A 18 12.84 -4.40 7.84
CA MET A 18 13.27 -5.78 7.55
C MET A 18 13.20 -6.14 6.07
N THR A 19 12.45 -5.38 5.28
CA THR A 19 12.11 -5.66 3.89
C THR A 19 11.85 -4.35 3.14
N PRO A 20 11.93 -4.31 1.80
CA PRO A 20 11.60 -3.13 1.02
C PRO A 20 10.22 -2.57 1.40
N GLU A 21 10.11 -1.26 1.62
CA GLU A 21 8.83 -0.62 1.97
C GLU A 21 7.77 -0.80 0.87
N ASN A 22 6.50 -0.69 1.26
CA ASN A 22 5.36 -0.73 0.32
C ASN A 22 5.34 -1.97 -0.61
N SER A 23 5.98 -3.06 -0.19
CA SER A 23 6.08 -4.32 -0.93
C SER A 23 5.16 -5.41 -0.35
N LEU A 24 4.76 -6.38 -1.17
CA LEU A 24 3.96 -7.52 -0.69
C LEU A 24 4.71 -8.32 0.37
N LYS A 25 6.04 -8.44 0.24
CA LYS A 25 6.91 -9.04 1.23
C LYS A 25 6.87 -8.31 2.58
N SER A 26 6.89 -6.97 2.57
CA SER A 26 6.79 -6.14 3.77
C SER A 26 5.46 -6.31 4.49
N PHE A 27 4.36 -6.37 3.75
CA PHE A 27 3.04 -6.59 4.32
C PHE A 27 2.87 -8.01 4.88
N GLN A 28 3.38 -9.03 4.18
CA GLN A 28 3.42 -10.39 4.70
C GLN A 28 4.22 -10.46 6.01
N LYS A 29 5.36 -9.76 6.07
CA LYS A 29 6.16 -9.73 7.28
C LYS A 29 5.44 -9.06 8.46
N ALA A 30 4.71 -7.98 8.22
CA ALA A 30 3.89 -7.33 9.25
C ALA A 30 2.80 -8.27 9.81
N ILE A 31 2.18 -9.08 8.94
CA ILE A 31 1.21 -10.12 9.35
C ILE A 31 1.88 -11.19 10.22
N GLU A 32 3.06 -11.69 9.83
CA GLU A 32 3.83 -12.66 10.63
C GLU A 32 4.19 -12.11 12.03
N LEU A 33 4.51 -10.82 12.09
CA LEU A 33 4.83 -10.11 13.33
C LEU A 33 3.60 -9.76 14.18
N LYS A 34 2.39 -10.04 13.67
CA LYS A 34 1.09 -9.79 14.32
C LYS A 34 0.83 -8.31 14.61
N ALA A 35 1.15 -7.43 13.67
CA ALA A 35 0.68 -6.04 13.73
C ALA A 35 -0.86 -6.00 13.63
N ASP A 36 -1.49 -4.99 14.23
CA ASP A 36 -2.95 -4.80 14.17
C ASP A 36 -3.38 -4.23 12.81
N PHE A 37 -2.56 -3.32 12.29
CA PHE A 37 -2.74 -2.67 10.99
C PHE A 37 -1.43 -2.72 10.19
N ILE A 38 -1.58 -2.66 8.86
CA ILE A 38 -0.54 -2.14 7.99
C ILE A 38 -0.95 -0.76 7.49
N GLU A 39 0.03 0.13 7.39
CA GLU A 39 -0.13 1.38 6.68
C GLU A 39 0.53 1.26 5.29
N PHE A 40 -0.03 1.94 4.30
CA PHE A 40 0.50 2.00 2.94
C PHE A 40 -0.02 3.22 2.17
N ASP A 41 0.78 3.67 1.21
CA ASP A 41 0.49 4.84 0.38
C ASP A 41 -0.15 4.47 -0.96
N LEU A 42 -1.25 5.12 -1.33
CA LEU A 42 -1.91 4.93 -2.61
C LEU A 42 -1.64 6.05 -3.61
N ARG A 43 -1.28 5.63 -4.82
CA ARG A 43 -1.20 6.47 -6.03
C ARG A 43 -1.94 5.81 -7.19
N LEU A 44 -2.10 6.55 -8.28
CA LEU A 44 -2.70 6.07 -9.52
C LEU A 44 -1.68 6.05 -10.65
N SER A 45 -1.67 4.95 -11.39
CA SER A 45 -0.98 4.86 -12.67
C SER A 45 -1.68 5.71 -13.74
N LYS A 46 -1.01 5.88 -14.88
CA LYS A 46 -1.55 6.55 -16.07
C LYS A 46 -2.87 5.97 -16.55
N ASP A 47 -3.04 4.66 -16.44
CA ASP A 47 -4.23 3.90 -16.85
C ASP A 47 -5.28 3.75 -15.72
N GLY A 48 -5.12 4.48 -14.61
CA GLY A 48 -6.12 4.59 -13.55
C GLY A 48 -6.13 3.42 -12.56
N GLU A 49 -5.04 2.66 -12.48
CA GLU A 49 -4.91 1.55 -11.54
C GLU A 49 -4.32 2.03 -10.21
N PHE A 50 -4.92 1.62 -9.09
CA PHE A 50 -4.40 1.90 -7.76
C PHE A 50 -3.15 1.07 -7.47
N ILE A 51 -2.04 1.77 -7.28
CA ILE A 51 -0.73 1.19 -6.96
C ILE A 51 -0.26 1.67 -5.58
N ILE A 52 0.60 0.85 -4.97
CA ILE A 52 1.19 1.13 -3.66
C ILE A 52 2.56 1.78 -3.85
N MET A 53 2.66 3.07 -3.57
CA MET A 53 3.89 3.87 -3.74
C MET A 53 3.79 5.19 -2.97
N HIS A 54 4.84 5.53 -2.21
CA HIS A 54 4.89 6.78 -1.46
C HIS A 54 5.17 7.99 -2.36
N ASP A 55 6.26 7.95 -3.12
CA ASP A 55 6.74 9.09 -3.89
C ASP A 55 6.07 9.21 -5.27
N GLU A 56 5.96 10.43 -5.77
CA GLU A 56 5.45 10.68 -7.11
C GLU A 56 6.47 10.30 -8.19
N ASN A 57 7.76 10.45 -7.89
CA ASN A 57 8.87 10.11 -8.76
C ASN A 57 9.52 8.79 -8.31
N LEU A 58 9.80 7.92 -9.27
CA LEU A 58 10.31 6.57 -9.02
C LEU A 58 11.84 6.50 -8.89
N LEU A 59 12.55 7.62 -9.04
CA LEU A 59 14.01 7.68 -9.10
C LEU A 59 14.68 7.10 -7.86
N ASP A 60 14.24 7.49 -6.67
CA ASP A 60 14.92 7.12 -5.42
C ASP A 60 14.74 5.63 -5.08
N ILE A 61 13.60 5.05 -5.43
CA ILE A 61 13.26 3.65 -5.11
C ILE A 61 13.67 2.68 -6.21
N THR A 62 13.55 3.08 -7.48
CA THR A 62 13.71 2.16 -8.63
C THR A 62 14.88 2.52 -9.54
N GLY A 63 15.47 3.72 -9.38
CA GLY A 63 16.44 4.29 -10.31
C GLY A 63 15.83 4.80 -11.63
N HIS A 64 14.52 4.66 -11.82
CA HIS A 64 13.83 5.13 -13.03
C HIS A 64 13.27 6.53 -12.82
N ASN A 65 13.80 7.52 -13.54
CA ASN A 65 13.33 8.90 -13.46
C ASN A 65 12.05 9.11 -14.29
N ALA A 66 10.91 8.77 -13.71
CA ALA A 66 9.59 9.05 -14.26
C ALA A 66 8.57 9.23 -13.12
N LEU A 67 7.50 9.96 -13.42
CA LEU A 67 6.40 10.15 -12.48
C LEU A 67 5.39 8.99 -12.61
N VAL A 68 4.83 8.55 -11.48
CA VAL A 68 3.88 7.43 -11.44
C VAL A 68 2.70 7.65 -12.39
N TYR A 69 2.16 8.87 -12.45
CA TYR A 69 0.99 9.20 -13.28
C TYR A 69 1.29 9.19 -14.79
N GLU A 70 2.57 9.10 -15.18
CA GLU A 70 3.00 9.05 -16.59
C GLU A 70 3.20 7.61 -17.11
N MET A 71 3.15 6.61 -16.22
CA MET A 71 3.41 5.21 -16.55
C MET A 71 2.16 4.34 -16.37
N THR A 72 1.95 3.41 -17.29
CA THR A 72 0.90 2.38 -17.18
C THR A 72 1.25 1.34 -16.12
N LEU A 73 0.26 0.64 -15.57
CA LEU A 73 0.51 -0.45 -14.64
C LEU A 73 1.47 -1.50 -15.22
N ARG A 74 1.35 -1.80 -16.52
CA ARG A 74 2.22 -2.76 -17.20
C ARG A 74 3.70 -2.34 -17.15
N GLU A 75 3.97 -1.06 -17.32
CA GLU A 75 5.33 -0.49 -17.26
C GLU A 75 5.84 -0.44 -15.82
N LEU A 76 5.01 0.03 -14.88
CA LEU A 76 5.32 0.06 -13.44
C LEU A 76 5.70 -1.33 -12.91
N LYS A 77 5.01 -2.38 -13.37
CA LYS A 77 5.29 -3.77 -12.98
C LYS A 77 6.64 -4.32 -13.44
N GLN A 78 7.34 -3.65 -14.35
CA GLN A 78 8.71 -4.04 -14.71
C GLN A 78 9.74 -3.60 -13.67
N LEU A 79 9.44 -2.53 -12.92
CA LEU A 79 10.37 -1.91 -11.98
C LEU A 79 10.55 -2.74 -10.71
N ASP A 80 11.77 -2.73 -10.18
CA ASP A 80 12.15 -3.36 -8.92
C ASP A 80 12.12 -2.29 -7.82
N ILE A 81 11.43 -2.56 -6.71
CA ILE A 81 11.37 -1.66 -5.55
C ILE A 81 12.28 -2.12 -4.39
N GLY A 82 13.17 -3.06 -4.67
CA GLY A 82 14.10 -3.66 -3.72
C GLY A 82 13.91 -5.18 -3.66
N GLU A 83 15.03 -5.90 -3.56
CA GLU A 83 15.06 -7.36 -3.35
C GLU A 83 14.23 -8.19 -4.35
N GLY A 84 13.98 -7.70 -5.56
CA GLY A 84 13.17 -8.41 -6.56
C GLY A 84 11.66 -8.13 -6.47
N GLU A 85 11.22 -7.36 -5.47
CA GLU A 85 9.81 -7.01 -5.32
C GLU A 85 9.37 -6.03 -6.41
N LYS A 86 8.09 -6.13 -6.79
CA LYS A 86 7.45 -5.25 -7.78
C LYS A 86 6.50 -4.31 -7.08
N ILE A 87 6.26 -3.14 -7.68
CA ILE A 87 5.24 -2.18 -7.24
C ILE A 87 3.89 -2.92 -7.13
N PRO A 88 3.31 -3.05 -5.93
CA PRO A 88 2.04 -3.74 -5.76
C PRO A 88 0.86 -2.90 -6.25
N THR A 89 -0.22 -3.59 -6.60
CA THR A 89 -1.56 -3.00 -6.76
C THR A 89 -2.34 -3.14 -5.48
N LEU A 90 -3.35 -2.30 -5.29
CA LEU A 90 -4.31 -2.46 -4.19
C LEU A 90 -4.99 -3.83 -4.21
N THR A 91 -5.30 -4.36 -5.40
CA THR A 91 -5.92 -5.69 -5.56
C THR A 91 -5.02 -6.82 -5.04
N GLU A 92 -3.73 -6.79 -5.36
CA GLU A 92 -2.77 -7.79 -4.86
C GLU A 92 -2.59 -7.67 -3.34
N LEU A 93 -2.54 -6.44 -2.82
CA LEU A 93 -2.47 -6.19 -1.39
C LEU A 93 -3.67 -6.80 -0.66
N ILE A 94 -4.90 -6.49 -1.11
CA ILE A 94 -6.14 -7.01 -0.54
C ILE A 94 -6.14 -8.55 -0.52
N LYS A 95 -5.66 -9.18 -1.60
CA LYS A 95 -5.60 -10.64 -1.69
C LYS A 95 -4.77 -11.27 -0.58
N ILE A 96 -3.66 -10.63 -0.18
CA ILE A 96 -2.78 -11.19 0.86
C ILE A 96 -3.21 -10.80 2.28
N THR A 97 -3.92 -9.68 2.45
CA THR A 97 -4.30 -9.11 3.77
C THR A 97 -5.72 -9.44 4.22
N LYS A 98 -6.67 -9.68 3.30
CA LYS A 98 -8.09 -9.89 3.65
C LYS A 98 -8.23 -11.01 4.68
N GLY A 99 -8.88 -10.68 5.81
CA GLY A 99 -9.10 -11.59 6.94
C GLY A 99 -7.88 -11.87 7.82
N LYS A 100 -6.75 -11.17 7.60
CA LYS A 100 -5.50 -11.39 8.36
C LYS A 100 -5.03 -10.16 9.13
N ILE A 101 -5.23 -8.96 8.57
CA ILE A 101 -4.78 -7.69 9.16
C ILE A 101 -5.69 -6.54 8.71
N LYS A 102 -5.79 -5.48 9.51
CA LYS A 102 -6.55 -4.27 9.15
C LYS A 102 -5.70 -3.33 8.31
N LEU A 103 -6.35 -2.44 7.57
CA LEU A 103 -5.72 -1.55 6.60
C LEU A 103 -5.79 -0.10 7.11
N LEU A 104 -4.67 0.60 7.05
CA LEU A 104 -4.60 2.05 7.13
C LEU A 104 -4.08 2.55 5.79
N THR A 105 -4.91 3.24 5.03
CA THR A 105 -4.56 3.73 3.70
C THR A 105 -4.27 5.21 3.78
N ASP A 106 -3.08 5.63 3.34
CA ASP A 106 -2.79 7.04 3.08
C ASP A 106 -2.96 7.36 1.59
N ILE A 107 -3.85 8.30 1.27
CA ILE A 107 -4.14 8.67 -0.12
C ILE A 107 -3.20 9.81 -0.53
N LYS A 108 -2.43 9.60 -1.59
CA LYS A 108 -1.53 10.62 -2.19
C LYS A 108 -2.07 11.25 -3.47
N VAL A 109 -3.35 11.01 -3.78
CA VAL A 109 -4.00 11.48 -5.01
C VAL A 109 -5.40 12.03 -4.74
N TRP A 110 -5.71 13.19 -5.31
CA TRP A 110 -6.99 13.84 -5.10
C TRP A 110 -8.07 13.31 -6.06
N GLY A 111 -9.33 13.27 -5.62
CA GLY A 111 -10.50 12.98 -6.47
C GLY A 111 -10.92 11.51 -6.61
N PHE A 112 -10.17 10.56 -6.04
CA PHE A 112 -10.43 9.11 -6.21
C PHE A 112 -10.87 8.37 -4.94
N THR A 113 -11.16 9.12 -3.87
CA THR A 113 -11.60 8.53 -2.59
C THR A 113 -12.87 7.69 -2.76
N GLN A 114 -13.79 8.11 -3.64
CA GLN A 114 -15.03 7.35 -3.86
C GLN A 114 -14.77 6.00 -4.53
N ASP A 115 -13.82 5.93 -5.47
CA ASP A 115 -13.41 4.69 -6.14
C ASP A 115 -12.75 3.73 -5.14
N LEU A 116 -11.86 4.24 -4.29
CA LEU A 116 -11.28 3.47 -3.20
C LEU A 116 -12.36 2.89 -2.29
N VAL A 117 -13.30 3.72 -1.81
CA VAL A 117 -14.39 3.28 -0.94
C VAL A 117 -15.24 2.19 -1.62
N ASN A 118 -15.47 2.29 -2.94
CA ASN A 118 -16.19 1.27 -3.69
C ASN A 118 -15.40 -0.06 -3.75
N ILE A 119 -14.09 -0.01 -3.94
CA ILE A 119 -13.21 -1.18 -3.90
C ILE A 119 -13.24 -1.83 -2.50
N LEU A 120 -13.11 -1.04 -1.43
CA LEU A 120 -13.16 -1.54 -0.06
C LEU A 120 -14.52 -2.17 0.26
N ARG A 121 -15.62 -1.54 -0.16
CA ARG A 121 -16.99 -2.07 -0.01
C ARG A 121 -17.17 -3.40 -0.74
N LYS A 122 -16.74 -3.47 -2.00
CA LYS A 122 -16.83 -4.69 -2.82
C LYS A 122 -16.04 -5.86 -2.23
N ASN A 123 -15.01 -5.56 -1.44
CA ASN A 123 -14.15 -6.57 -0.81
C ASN A 123 -14.48 -6.82 0.67
N ASP A 124 -15.58 -6.30 1.22
CA ASP A 124 -15.99 -6.43 2.63
C ASP A 124 -14.93 -5.88 3.63
N LEU A 125 -14.27 -4.79 3.26
CA LEU A 125 -13.16 -4.20 4.05
C LEU A 125 -13.52 -2.90 4.76
N ILE A 126 -14.77 -2.44 4.69
CA ILE A 126 -15.19 -1.15 5.27
C ILE A 126 -14.90 -1.08 6.78
N GLU A 127 -15.27 -2.12 7.53
CA GLU A 127 -15.09 -2.15 8.99
C GLU A 127 -13.63 -2.44 9.42
N SER A 128 -12.79 -2.86 8.48
CA SER A 128 -11.38 -3.22 8.72
C SER A 128 -10.40 -2.24 8.08
N SER A 129 -10.87 -1.07 7.64
CA SER A 129 -10.04 -0.05 6.98
C SER A 129 -10.20 1.31 7.63
N ILE A 130 -9.09 2.02 7.77
CA ILE A 130 -9.02 3.46 8.04
C ILE A 130 -8.44 4.12 6.80
N VAL A 131 -9.00 5.25 6.39
CA VAL A 131 -8.50 6.05 5.27
C VAL A 131 -8.05 7.41 5.80
N SER A 132 -6.79 7.75 5.57
CA SER A 132 -6.20 9.06 5.84
C SER A 132 -5.83 9.78 4.54
N CYS A 133 -5.79 11.10 4.61
CA CYS A 133 -5.33 11.96 3.53
C CYS A 133 -4.88 13.29 4.14
N PHE A 134 -3.75 13.83 3.66
CA PHE A 134 -3.24 15.14 4.09
C PHE A 134 -3.72 16.29 3.20
N GLU A 135 -4.35 16.00 2.06
CA GLU A 135 -4.68 16.96 1.00
C GLU A 135 -6.20 17.18 0.83
N ILE A 136 -6.93 17.28 1.95
CA ILE A 136 -8.40 17.51 1.95
C ILE A 136 -8.75 18.97 1.72
#